data_AF-A0A9C9X3T5-F1
#
_entry.id   AF-A0A9C9X3T5-F1
#
_cell.length_a   1.000
_cell.length_b   1.000
_cell.length_c   1.000
_cell.angle_alpha   90.00
_cell.angle_beta   90.00
_cell.angle_gamma   90.00
#
_symmetry.space_group_name_H-M   'P 1'
#
loop_
_entity.id
_entity.type
_entity.pdbx_description
1 polymer ?
#
loop_
_entity_poly.entity_id
_entity_poly.type
_entity_poly.pdbx_seq_one_letter_code
_entity_poly.pdbx_strand_id
1 'polypeptide(L)'
;MTSLSLTEGKQTLWLTHFKGNFLKPCPGTADTYRCCNYLVINETTNCPIDCTYCILQGYVSNPAITVYTNYQKIEDELRTLSQLNPGRILRVGTGELADSLALDPVTRLSEKLMGTVWELPNILLELKSKTNHISHLPAHNPGKTVLSWSVNPEALIRSDEHKS
;
A
#
# COMPACT_ATOMS: atom_id res chain seq x y z
N MET A 1 -19.28 22.34 5.84
CA MET A 1 -17.86 22.00 6.01
C MET A 1 -17.20 22.17 4.65
N THR A 2 -16.27 23.11 4.53
CA THR A 2 -15.55 23.39 3.27
C THR A 2 -14.74 22.16 2.88
N SER A 3 -14.91 21.66 1.66
CA SER A 3 -14.11 20.53 1.16
C SER A 3 -12.65 20.96 1.04
N LEU A 4 -11.73 20.15 1.57
CA LEU A 4 -10.29 20.36 1.40
C LEU A 4 -9.94 20.37 -0.09
N SER A 5 -9.08 21.29 -0.52
CA SER A 5 -8.43 21.20 -1.82
C SER A 5 -7.44 20.03 -1.85
N LEU A 6 -6.99 19.63 -3.05
CA LEU A 6 -5.95 18.60 -3.20
C LEU A 6 -4.65 18.98 -2.45
N THR A 7 -4.24 20.24 -2.55
CA THR A 7 -3.03 20.75 -1.89
C THR A 7 -3.15 20.69 -0.37
N GLU A 8 -4.28 21.13 0.19
CA GLU A 8 -4.53 21.04 1.65
C GLU A 8 -4.63 19.58 2.10
N GLY A 9 -5.28 18.73 1.31
CA GLY A 9 -5.42 17.30 1.58
C GLY A 9 -4.09 16.57 1.67
N LYS A 10 -3.16 16.85 0.75
CA LYS A 10 -1.80 16.27 0.79
C LYS A 10 -0.96 16.72 1.99
N GLN A 11 -1.38 17.75 2.71
CA GLN A 11 -0.75 18.22 3.96
C GLN A 11 -1.56 17.84 5.20
N THR A 12 -2.68 17.13 5.03
CA THR A 12 -3.58 16.75 6.12
C THR A 12 -3.50 15.24 6.35
N LEU A 13 -3.07 14.84 7.54
CA LEU A 13 -3.08 13.45 7.99
C LEU A 13 -4.35 13.19 8.83
N TRP A 14 -5.18 12.24 8.37
CA TRP A 14 -6.34 11.75 9.10
C TRP A 14 -6.07 10.34 9.63
N LEU A 15 -6.00 10.22 10.95
CA LEU A 15 -5.96 8.94 11.66
C LEU A 15 -7.37 8.46 11.99
N THR A 16 -7.75 7.27 11.54
CA THR A 16 -9.10 6.74 11.80
C THR A 16 -9.14 5.21 11.79
N HIS A 17 -10.30 4.63 12.09
CA HIS A 17 -10.52 3.18 12.01
C HIS A 17 -11.16 2.82 10.67
N PHE A 18 -10.62 1.80 10.02
CA PHE A 18 -11.26 1.21 8.85
C PHE A 18 -12.37 0.25 9.27
N LYS A 19 -13.57 0.42 8.71
CA LYS A 19 -14.74 -0.41 9.05
C LYS A 19 -14.90 -1.65 8.15
N GLY A 20 -14.31 -1.64 6.96
CA GLY A 20 -14.38 -2.74 5.99
C GLY A 20 -13.25 -3.75 6.13
N ASN A 21 -13.12 -4.66 5.16
CA ASN A 21 -11.99 -5.59 5.06
C ASN A 21 -10.81 -4.91 4.38
N PHE A 22 -9.64 -5.02 5.01
CA PHE A 22 -8.42 -4.43 4.47
C PHE A 22 -7.95 -5.16 3.22
N LEU A 23 -8.00 -6.50 3.26
CA LEU A 23 -7.67 -7.36 2.12
C LEU A 23 -8.81 -7.39 1.10
N LYS A 24 -8.47 -7.07 -0.14
CA LYS A 24 -9.40 -7.16 -1.28
C LYS A 24 -8.72 -7.81 -2.48
N PRO A 25 -9.47 -8.47 -3.39
CA PRO A 25 -8.98 -8.75 -4.73
C PRO A 25 -8.53 -7.45 -5.40
N CYS A 26 -7.38 -7.51 -6.08
CA CYS A 26 -7.03 -6.50 -7.06
C CYS A 26 -8.21 -6.35 -8.04
N PRO A 27 -8.63 -5.12 -8.37
CA PRO A 27 -9.86 -4.85 -9.10
C PRO A 27 -9.90 -5.47 -10.49
N GLY A 28 -8.76 -5.94 -11.03
CA GLY A 28 -8.68 -6.75 -12.24
C GLY A 28 -9.49 -6.15 -13.38
N THR A 29 -8.91 -5.21 -14.11
CA THR A 29 -9.62 -4.52 -15.19
C THR A 29 -10.23 -5.50 -16.19
N ALA A 30 -11.53 -5.42 -16.48
CA ALA A 30 -12.29 -6.12 -17.54
C ALA A 30 -12.28 -7.66 -17.59
N ASP A 31 -13.42 -8.24 -17.99
CA ASP A 31 -13.66 -9.70 -18.08
C ASP A 31 -12.67 -10.45 -19.01
N THR A 32 -12.00 -9.74 -19.91
CA THR A 32 -11.03 -10.30 -20.84
C THR A 32 -9.67 -10.62 -20.20
N TYR A 33 -9.39 -10.09 -19.01
CA TYR A 33 -8.11 -10.30 -18.34
C TYR A 33 -8.09 -11.61 -17.55
N ARG A 34 -7.03 -12.39 -17.71
CA ARG A 34 -6.74 -13.53 -16.83
C ARG A 34 -6.21 -12.99 -15.50
N CYS A 35 -7.04 -13.03 -14.46
CA CYS A 35 -6.69 -12.53 -13.14
C CYS A 35 -5.47 -13.27 -12.55
N CYS A 36 -4.53 -12.51 -11.99
CA CYS A 36 -3.32 -13.02 -11.34
C CYS A 36 -3.53 -13.42 -9.87
N ASN A 37 -4.77 -13.34 -9.35
CA ASN A 37 -5.15 -13.59 -7.95
C ASN A 37 -4.36 -12.76 -6.93
N TYR A 38 -3.96 -11.54 -7.31
CA TYR A 38 -3.29 -10.60 -6.42
C TYR A 38 -4.29 -9.97 -5.45
N LEU A 39 -3.89 -9.84 -4.19
CA LEU A 39 -4.65 -9.17 -3.15
C LEU A 39 -3.98 -7.86 -2.76
N VAL A 40 -4.78 -6.87 -2.44
CA VAL A 40 -4.36 -5.54 -2.00
C VAL A 40 -4.73 -5.33 -0.55
N ILE A 41 -3.80 -4.76 0.22
CA ILE A 41 -4.05 -4.25 1.57
C ILE A 41 -4.35 -2.75 1.44
N ASN A 42 -5.41 -2.29 2.08
CA ASN A 42 -5.84 -0.89 2.08
C ASN A 42 -5.58 -0.23 3.45
N GLU A 43 -4.34 -0.26 3.92
CA GLU A 43 -3.93 0.28 5.23
C GLU A 43 -3.81 1.80 5.25
N THR A 44 -3.56 2.40 4.09
CA THR A 44 -3.44 3.85 3.90
C THR A 44 -4.18 4.24 2.61
N THR A 45 -4.77 5.43 2.59
CA THR A 45 -5.37 6.03 1.40
C THR A 45 -4.75 7.39 1.13
N ASN A 46 -4.49 7.66 -0.15
CA ASN A 46 -3.74 8.81 -0.65
C ASN A 46 -2.25 8.81 -0.22
N CYS A 47 -1.48 9.78 -0.68
CA CYS A 47 -0.03 9.81 -0.56
C CYS A 47 0.50 11.26 -0.53
N PRO A 48 1.58 11.55 0.25
CA PRO A 48 2.22 12.87 0.26
C PRO A 48 3.00 13.20 -1.03
N ILE A 49 3.34 12.21 -1.85
CA ILE A 49 4.02 12.41 -3.14
C ILE A 49 3.05 13.06 -4.12
N ASP A 50 3.51 14.05 -4.87
CA ASP A 50 2.66 14.97 -5.62
C ASP A 50 2.83 14.80 -7.12
N CYS A 51 2.62 13.56 -7.59
CA CYS A 51 2.72 13.28 -9.03
C CYS A 51 1.57 13.92 -9.79
N THR A 52 1.86 14.69 -10.85
CA THR A 52 0.85 15.37 -11.69
C THR A 52 -0.10 14.38 -12.37
N TYR A 53 0.41 13.20 -12.72
CA TYR A 53 -0.33 12.12 -13.39
C TYR A 53 -1.02 11.14 -12.43
N CYS A 54 -1.04 11.43 -11.13
CA CYS A 54 -1.52 10.49 -10.12
C CYS A 54 -3.03 10.20 -10.27
N ILE A 55 -3.35 8.95 -10.62
CA ILE A 55 -4.74 8.48 -10.77
C ILE A 55 -5.59 8.66 -9.51
N LEU A 56 -4.96 8.64 -8.33
CA LEU A 56 -5.66 8.79 -7.04
C LEU A 56 -6.32 10.16 -6.89
N GLN A 57 -5.85 11.20 -7.60
CA GLN A 57 -6.47 12.52 -7.59
C GLN A 57 -7.90 12.52 -8.15
N GLY A 58 -8.21 11.60 -9.07
CA GLY A 58 -9.56 11.41 -9.61
C GLY A 58 -10.31 10.22 -9.02
N TYR A 59 -9.61 9.29 -8.36
CA TYR A 59 -10.19 8.05 -7.84
C TYR A 59 -10.61 8.13 -6.37
N VAL A 60 -9.84 8.82 -5.52
CA VAL A 60 -10.10 8.91 -4.08
C VAL A 60 -10.95 10.15 -3.80
N SER A 61 -12.08 9.96 -3.12
CA SER A 61 -13.01 11.07 -2.81
C SER A 61 -12.56 11.96 -1.65
N ASN A 62 -11.74 11.43 -0.73
CA ASN A 62 -11.16 12.19 0.37
C ASN A 62 -9.72 12.61 0.01
N PRO A 63 -9.44 13.92 -0.15
CA PRO A 63 -8.10 14.38 -0.51
C PRO A 63 -7.10 14.30 0.65
N ALA A 64 -7.54 14.09 1.90
CA ALA A 64 -6.63 13.92 3.04
C ALA A 64 -5.90 12.57 2.99
N ILE A 65 -4.63 12.55 3.41
CA ILE A 65 -3.89 11.30 3.61
C ILE A 65 -4.49 10.60 4.82
N THR A 66 -5.03 9.40 4.61
CA THR A 66 -5.75 8.66 5.65
C THR A 66 -4.97 7.42 6.05
N VAL A 67 -4.54 7.33 7.30
CA VAL A 67 -3.88 6.14 7.86
C VAL A 67 -4.83 5.45 8.82
N TYR A 68 -5.06 4.16 8.59
CA TYR A 68 -5.95 3.38 9.44
C TYR A 68 -5.20 2.78 10.63
N THR A 69 -5.69 3.05 11.84
CA THR A 69 -4.97 2.71 13.08
C THR A 69 -5.29 1.31 13.60
N ASN A 70 -6.35 0.67 13.12
CA ASN A 70 -6.73 -0.69 13.49
C ASN A 70 -6.03 -1.77 12.64
N TYR A 71 -4.71 -1.62 12.46
CA TYR A 71 -3.88 -2.50 11.62
C TYR A 71 -3.84 -3.95 12.10
N GLN A 72 -4.10 -4.23 13.38
CA GLN A 72 -4.21 -5.60 13.91
C GLN A 72 -5.22 -6.45 13.10
N LYS A 73 -6.28 -5.81 12.59
CA LYS A 73 -7.26 -6.48 11.74
C LYS A 73 -6.64 -7.02 10.44
N ILE A 74 -5.63 -6.33 9.89
CA ILE A 74 -4.90 -6.80 8.70
C ILE A 74 -4.18 -8.11 9.02
N GLU A 75 -3.56 -8.20 10.20
CA GLU A 75 -2.85 -9.40 10.62
C GLU A 75 -3.80 -10.60 10.77
N ASP A 76 -4.97 -10.37 11.39
CA ASP A 76 -6.02 -11.39 11.55
C ASP A 76 -6.56 -11.85 10.19
N GLU A 77 -6.79 -10.92 9.27
CA GLU A 77 -7.22 -11.21 7.90
C GLU A 77 -6.15 -12.03 7.13
N LEU A 78 -4.86 -11.70 7.27
CA LEU A 78 -3.75 -12.43 6.65
C LEU A 78 -3.62 -13.86 7.20
N ARG A 79 -3.71 -14.03 8.53
CA ARG A 79 -3.67 -15.36 9.18
C ARG A 79 -4.84 -16.22 8.71
N THR A 80 -6.05 -15.66 8.68
CA THR A 80 -7.25 -16.34 8.18
C THR A 80 -7.08 -16.75 6.72
N LEU A 81 -6.62 -15.82 5.86
CA LEU A 81 -6.38 -16.07 4.44
C LEU A 81 -5.38 -17.22 4.23
N SER A 82 -4.27 -17.21 4.97
CA SER A 82 -3.24 -18.26 4.91
C SER A 82 -3.81 -19.64 5.28
N GLN A 83 -4.53 -19.72 6.40
CA GLN A 83 -5.13 -20.96 6.91
C GLN A 83 -6.19 -21.55 5.96
N LEU A 84 -6.97 -20.71 5.30
CA LEU A 84 -7.99 -21.15 4.34
C LEU A 84 -7.39 -21.63 3.00
N ASN A 85 -6.10 -21.38 2.74
CA ASN A 85 -5.46 -21.66 1.44
C ASN A 85 -4.09 -22.38 1.58
N PRO A 86 -3.94 -23.45 2.37
CA PRO A 86 -2.64 -23.99 2.76
C PRO A 86 -1.76 -24.50 1.60
N GLY A 87 -2.37 -24.88 0.47
CA GLY A 87 -1.66 -25.38 -0.72
C GLY A 87 -1.35 -24.34 -1.79
N ARG A 88 -1.58 -23.05 -1.53
CA ARG A 88 -1.42 -21.98 -2.53
C ARG A 88 -0.47 -20.90 -2.04
N ILE A 89 0.41 -20.44 -2.90
CA ILE A 89 1.15 -19.19 -2.69
C ILE A 89 0.18 -18.02 -2.97
N LEU A 90 0.00 -17.16 -1.99
CA LEU A 90 -0.87 -16.00 -2.04
C LEU A 90 -0.03 -14.74 -2.16
N ARG A 91 -0.31 -13.91 -3.17
CA ARG A 91 0.38 -12.65 -3.39
C ARG A 91 -0.47 -11.52 -2.84
N VAL A 92 0.08 -10.80 -1.88
CA VAL A 92 -0.57 -9.69 -1.23
C VAL A 92 0.36 -8.50 -1.32
N GLY A 93 -0.15 -7.29 -1.52
CA GLY A 93 0.69 -6.12 -1.35
C GLY A 93 -0.05 -4.84 -1.08
N THR A 94 0.74 -3.82 -0.78
CA THR A 94 0.28 -2.47 -0.52
C THR A 94 0.57 -1.59 -1.75
N GLY A 95 0.17 -0.32 -1.68
CA GLY A 95 0.51 0.66 -2.72
C GLY A 95 -0.53 0.80 -3.84
N GLU A 96 -1.72 0.21 -3.69
CA GLU A 96 -2.83 0.44 -4.64
C GLU A 96 -3.45 1.83 -4.47
N LEU A 97 -3.81 2.18 -3.22
CA LEU A 97 -4.47 3.44 -2.89
C LEU A 97 -3.57 4.43 -2.15
N ALA A 98 -2.28 4.11 -2.00
CA ALA A 98 -1.27 4.94 -1.34
C ALA A 98 0.11 4.59 -1.89
N ASP A 99 1.16 5.18 -1.33
CA ASP A 99 2.53 4.71 -1.51
C ASP A 99 2.96 3.91 -0.27
N SER A 100 3.51 2.71 -0.46
CA SER A 100 3.81 1.78 0.64
C SER A 100 4.80 2.33 1.67
N LEU A 101 5.73 3.19 1.26
CA LEU A 101 6.85 3.61 2.10
C LEU A 101 6.89 5.12 2.39
N ALA A 102 6.06 5.92 1.72
CA ALA A 102 6.09 7.39 1.88
C ALA A 102 5.82 7.89 3.31
N LEU A 103 4.88 7.25 4.04
CA LEU A 103 4.62 7.56 5.46
C LEU A 103 5.24 6.56 6.43
N ASP A 104 5.91 5.55 5.92
CA ASP A 104 6.38 4.41 6.69
C ASP A 104 7.51 4.71 7.70
N PRO A 105 8.35 5.76 7.52
CA PRO A 105 9.23 6.23 8.60
C PRO A 105 8.50 6.58 9.90
N VAL A 106 7.23 7.00 9.80
CA VAL A 106 6.38 7.37 10.94
C VAL A 106 5.49 6.21 11.36
N THR A 107 4.86 5.52 10.42
CA THR A 107 3.84 4.50 10.74
C THR A 107 4.44 3.14 11.08
N ARG A 108 5.64 2.81 10.57
CA ARG A 108 6.29 1.51 10.72
C ARG A 108 5.38 0.33 10.33
N LEU A 109 4.46 0.54 9.38
CA LEU A 109 3.48 -0.47 8.99
C LEU A 109 4.12 -1.60 8.19
N SER A 110 5.09 -1.29 7.33
CA SER A 110 5.80 -2.30 6.55
C SER A 110 6.50 -3.34 7.45
N GLU A 111 7.18 -2.90 8.50
CA GLU A 111 7.90 -3.77 9.45
C GLU A 111 6.92 -4.73 10.14
N LYS A 112 5.76 -4.22 10.57
CA LYS A 112 4.69 -5.03 11.16
C LYS A 112 4.15 -6.07 10.17
N LEU A 113 3.81 -5.64 8.95
CA LEU A 113 3.30 -6.52 7.90
C LEU A 113 4.31 -7.60 7.51
N MET A 114 5.59 -7.23 7.40
CA MET A 114 6.69 -8.16 7.14
C MET A 114 6.79 -9.19 8.26
N GLY A 115 6.78 -8.76 9.52
CA GLY A 115 6.78 -9.66 10.68
C GLY A 115 5.64 -10.68 10.64
N THR A 116 4.41 -10.23 10.39
CA THR A 116 3.25 -11.12 10.26
C THR A 116 3.41 -12.10 9.10
N VAL A 117 3.77 -11.63 7.91
CA VAL A 117 3.85 -12.47 6.71
C VAL A 117 4.99 -13.49 6.82
N TRP A 118 6.07 -13.17 7.52
CA TRP A 118 7.20 -14.09 7.69
C TRP A 118 6.84 -15.33 8.51
N GLU A 119 5.87 -15.23 9.42
CA GLU A 119 5.32 -16.35 10.17
C GLU A 119 4.39 -17.25 9.32
N LEU A 120 3.84 -16.73 8.23
CA LEU A 120 2.84 -17.44 7.42
C LEU A 120 3.50 -18.30 6.35
N PRO A 121 3.09 -19.57 6.16
CA PRO A 121 3.80 -20.50 5.28
C PRO A 121 3.73 -20.14 3.80
N ASN A 122 2.76 -19.33 3.38
CA ASN A 122 2.33 -19.27 1.98
C ASN A 122 1.92 -17.87 1.49
N ILE A 123 2.31 -16.80 2.19
CA ILE A 123 2.04 -15.42 1.75
C ILE A 123 3.35 -14.75 1.29
N LEU A 124 3.29 -14.09 0.14
CA LEU A 124 4.31 -13.19 -0.38
C LEU A 124 3.78 -11.75 -0.30
N LEU A 125 4.50 -10.88 0.41
CA LEU A 125 4.18 -9.46 0.54
C LEU A 125 4.92 -8.63 -0.52
N GLU A 126 4.22 -7.78 -1.25
CA GLU A 126 4.80 -6.80 -2.18
C GLU A 126 4.59 -5.38 -1.66
N LEU A 127 5.67 -4.61 -1.53
CA LEU A 127 5.64 -3.18 -1.18
C LEU A 127 6.06 -2.37 -2.40
N LYS A 128 5.24 -1.39 -2.80
CA LYS A 128 5.44 -0.58 -4.02
C LYS A 128 5.60 0.89 -3.65
N SER A 129 6.73 1.48 -3.97
CA SER A 129 7.02 2.86 -3.58
C SER A 129 7.74 3.67 -4.67
N LYS A 130 7.68 4.99 -4.56
CA LYS A 130 8.55 5.96 -5.23
C LYS A 130 9.68 6.48 -4.34
N THR A 131 9.63 6.20 -3.03
CA THR A 131 10.61 6.70 -2.07
C THR A 131 11.73 5.68 -1.81
N ASN A 132 12.77 6.11 -1.10
CA ASN A 132 13.87 5.28 -0.62
C ASN A 132 13.81 5.02 0.90
N HIS A 133 12.63 5.16 1.51
CA HIS A 133 12.43 5.08 2.96
C HIS A 133 12.47 3.64 3.48
N ILE A 134 13.65 3.01 3.40
CA ILE A 134 13.86 1.59 3.72
C ILE A 134 14.80 1.36 4.90
N SER A 135 15.38 2.40 5.49
CA SER A 135 16.45 2.27 6.48
C SER A 135 16.02 1.58 7.77
N HIS A 136 14.72 1.60 8.09
CA HIS A 136 14.15 0.92 9.25
C HIS A 136 13.64 -0.49 8.95
N LEU A 137 13.63 -0.91 7.69
CA LEU A 137 13.22 -2.27 7.34
C LEU A 137 14.28 -3.26 7.83
N PRO A 138 13.88 -4.46 8.30
CA PRO A 138 14.86 -5.45 8.71
C PRO A 138 15.72 -5.89 7.53
N ALA A 139 17.03 -6.04 7.77
CA ALA A 139 17.99 -6.42 6.73
C ALA A 139 17.83 -7.87 6.25
N HIS A 140 17.29 -8.75 7.11
CA HIS A 140 17.01 -10.14 6.76
C HIS A 140 15.61 -10.26 6.15
N ASN A 141 15.48 -10.96 5.03
CA ASN A 141 14.21 -11.31 4.41
C ASN A 141 14.21 -12.81 4.08
N PRO A 142 13.29 -13.62 4.63
CA PRO A 142 13.22 -15.06 4.38
C PRO A 142 12.64 -15.41 2.99
N GLY A 143 12.73 -14.50 2.02
CA GLY A 143 12.16 -14.65 0.68
C GLY A 143 10.65 -14.44 0.60
N LYS A 144 10.07 -13.73 1.57
CA LYS A 144 8.61 -13.52 1.70
C LYS A 144 8.17 -12.07 1.50
N THR A 145 9.10 -11.16 1.25
CA THR A 145 8.83 -9.77 0.93
C THR A 145 9.53 -9.35 -0.35
N VAL A 146 8.84 -8.64 -1.23
CA VAL A 146 9.38 -8.02 -2.44
C VAL A 146 9.22 -6.53 -2.33
N LEU A 147 10.32 -5.79 -2.45
CA LEU A 147 10.30 -4.34 -2.60
C LEU A 147 10.30 -4.00 -4.09
N SER A 148 9.42 -3.09 -4.49
CA SER A 148 9.25 -2.65 -5.88
C SER A 148 9.28 -1.13 -5.94
N TRP A 149 9.99 -0.60 -6.92
CA TRP A 149 10.05 0.84 -7.16
C TRP A 149 9.35 1.21 -8.45
N SER A 150 8.59 2.31 -8.42
CA SER A 150 8.17 2.97 -9.65
C SER A 150 9.40 3.60 -10.30
N VAL A 151 9.55 3.43 -11.60
CA VAL A 151 10.64 4.02 -12.38
C VAL A 151 10.07 4.74 -13.60
N ASN A 152 10.74 5.80 -14.03
CA ASN A 152 10.34 6.61 -15.17
C ASN A 152 11.61 7.25 -15.79
N PRO A 153 11.58 7.72 -17.05
CA PRO A 153 12.65 8.55 -17.58
C PRO A 153 12.84 9.81 -16.74
N GLU A 154 14.10 10.19 -16.55
CA GLU A 154 14.51 11.36 -15.73
C GLU A 154 13.73 12.64 -16.07
N ALA A 155 13.46 12.87 -17.35
CA ALA A 155 12.70 14.04 -17.80
C ALA A 155 11.29 14.09 -17.18
N LEU A 156 10.58 12.95 -17.14
CA LEU A 156 9.25 12.84 -16.55
C LEU A 156 9.29 12.91 -15.02
N ILE A 157 10.31 12.30 -14.39
CA ILE A 157 10.47 12.42 -12.94
C ILE A 157 10.60 13.90 -12.55
N ARG A 158 11.43 14.67 -13.26
CA ARG A 158 11.63 16.10 -12.97
C ARG A 158 10.40 16.96 -13.20
N SER A 159 9.65 16.71 -14.28
CA SER A 159 8.48 17.51 -14.61
C SER A 159 7.25 17.15 -13.78
N ASP A 160 7.08 15.87 -13.43
CA ASP A 160 5.79 15.34 -13.01
C ASP A 160 5.81 14.59 -11.67
N GLU A 161 6.97 14.19 -11.12
CA GLU A 161 7.06 13.42 -9.86
C GLU A 161 7.60 14.28 -8.71
N HIS A 162 6.82 15.28 -8.29
CA HIS A 162 7.23 16.15 -7.20
C HIS A 162 7.18 15.41 -5.85
N LYS A 163 8.21 15.62 -5.01
CA LYS A 163 8.34 15.05 -3.65
C LYS A 163 8.42 13.52 -3.61
N SER A 164 8.88 12.88 -4.69
CA SER A 164 9.16 11.43 -4.75
C SER A 164 10.47 11.07 -4.06
#